data_AF-A0A2A2L3W9-F1
#
_entry.id   AF-A0A2A2L3W9-F1
#
_cell.length_a   1.000
_cell.length_b   1.000
_cell.length_c   1.000
_cell.angle_alpha   90.00
_cell.angle_beta   90.00
_cell.angle_gamma   90.00
#
_symmetry.space_group_name_H-M   'P 1'
#
loop_
_entity.id
_entity.type
_entity.pdbx_description
1 polymer ?
#
loop_
_entity_poly.entity_id
_entity_poly.type
_entity_poly.pdbx_seq_one_letter_code
_entity_poly.pdbx_strand_id
1 'polypeptide(L)'
;MAADQRALASIEIKMSDIPEGQTKTFEWRGKPVFVKHRTATEIAREKAVNVSELRHPQHDDERVQKDEWSVVIGVCTHLGCVPIAGAGEFGGYYCPCHGSHYDGSGRIRKGPAPLNLNVPAYVLKEDKIVVGQS
;
A
#
# COMPACT_ATOMS: atom_id res chain seq x y z
N MET A 1 -30.98 9.91 -5.92
CA MET A 1 -29.86 9.31 -5.16
C MET A 1 -28.62 9.06 -6.05
N ALA A 2 -28.21 10.04 -6.87
CA ALA A 2 -27.11 9.85 -7.85
C ALA A 2 -25.91 10.81 -7.66
N ALA A 3 -26.09 11.95 -6.98
CA ALA A 3 -25.01 12.88 -6.67
C ALA A 3 -24.14 12.39 -5.50
N ASP A 4 -24.75 11.75 -4.50
CA ASP A 4 -24.09 11.23 -3.30
C ASP A 4 -23.14 10.05 -3.61
N GLN A 5 -23.52 9.20 -4.57
CA GLN A 5 -22.69 8.07 -5.00
C GLN A 5 -21.42 8.49 -5.77
N ARG A 6 -21.42 9.71 -6.35
CA ARG A 6 -20.23 10.28 -7.01
C ARG A 6 -19.25 10.89 -6.01
N ALA A 7 -19.72 11.41 -4.88
CA ALA A 7 -18.86 11.93 -3.82
C ALA A 7 -18.04 10.83 -3.13
N LEU A 8 -18.50 9.57 -3.15
CA LEU A 8 -17.79 8.39 -2.64
C LEU A 8 -16.79 7.75 -3.63
N ALA A 9 -16.60 8.34 -4.82
CA ALA A 9 -15.75 7.73 -5.85
C ALA A 9 -14.26 7.80 -5.48
N SER A 10 -13.85 8.90 -4.83
CA SER A 10 -12.45 9.21 -4.52
C SER A 10 -12.28 9.88 -3.16
N ILE A 11 -11.10 9.76 -2.57
CA ILE A 11 -10.69 10.50 -1.36
C ILE A 11 -9.45 11.34 -1.65
N GLU A 12 -9.34 12.50 -1.00
CA GLU A 12 -8.14 13.33 -1.04
C GLU A 12 -7.38 13.20 0.28
N ILE A 13 -6.09 12.90 0.19
CA ILE A 13 -5.19 12.73 1.33
C ILE A 13 -4.10 13.78 1.24
N LYS A 14 -3.95 14.62 2.26
CA LYS A 14 -2.88 15.61 2.30
C LYS A 14 -1.57 14.92 2.62
N MET A 15 -0.54 15.19 1.82
CA MET A 15 0.79 14.62 2.03
C MET A 15 1.40 15.08 3.36
N SER A 16 1.07 16.29 3.82
CA SER A 16 1.51 16.86 5.10
C SER A 16 1.08 16.05 6.33
N ASP A 17 -0.01 15.28 6.22
CA ASP A 17 -0.55 14.51 7.34
C ASP A 17 0.24 13.20 7.55
N ILE A 18 1.19 12.91 6.67
CA ILE A 18 1.99 11.68 6.63
C ILE A 18 3.47 12.04 6.74
N PRO A 19 4.02 12.11 7.97
CA PRO A 19 5.44 12.33 8.17
C PRO A 19 6.27 11.23 7.50
N GLU A 20 7.49 11.58 7.07
CA GLU A 20 8.44 10.62 6.50
C GLU A 20 8.67 9.44 7.47
N GLY A 21 8.74 8.24 6.92
CA GLY A 21 8.88 7.01 7.70
C GLY A 21 7.59 6.55 8.39
N GLN A 22 6.45 7.22 8.22
CA GLN A 22 5.18 6.80 8.81
C GLN A 22 4.18 6.28 7.77
N THR A 23 3.40 5.29 8.20
CA THR A 23 2.21 4.83 7.49
C THR A 23 0.97 5.40 8.18
N LYS A 24 0.08 6.01 7.41
CA LYS A 24 -1.25 6.39 7.85
C LYS A 24 -2.30 5.54 7.13
N THR A 25 -3.39 5.26 7.81
CA THR A 25 -4.51 4.46 7.29
C THR A 25 -5.70 5.38 7.04
N PHE A 26 -6.26 5.30 5.84
CA PHE A 26 -7.45 6.03 5.43
C PHE A 26 -8.53 5.04 5.02
N GLU A 27 -9.79 5.45 5.01
CA GLU A 27 -10.90 4.61 4.51
C GLU A 27 -11.30 5.05 3.11
N TRP A 28 -11.37 4.10 2.17
CA TRP A 28 -11.92 4.31 0.83
C TRP A 28 -12.78 3.12 0.43
N ARG A 29 -14.05 3.38 0.11
CA ARG A 29 -15.04 2.35 -0.26
C ARG A 29 -15.15 1.21 0.78
N GLY A 30 -15.12 1.58 2.07
CA GLY A 30 -15.18 0.63 3.19
C GLY A 30 -13.95 -0.26 3.34
N LYS A 31 -12.84 0.05 2.64
CA LYS A 31 -11.56 -0.67 2.74
C LYS A 31 -10.49 0.26 3.30
N PRO A 32 -9.58 -0.25 4.15
CA PRO A 32 -8.43 0.53 4.58
C PRO A 32 -7.47 0.73 3.40
N VAL A 33 -6.91 1.93 3.28
CA VAL A 33 -5.83 2.29 2.37
C VAL A 33 -4.66 2.72 3.21
N PHE A 34 -3.55 2.00 3.10
CA PHE A 34 -2.29 2.38 3.72
C PHE A 34 -1.54 3.32 2.79
N VAL A 35 -1.19 4.48 3.31
CA VAL A 35 -0.32 5.43 2.62
C VAL A 35 0.92 5.64 3.47
N LYS A 36 2.08 5.37 2.88
CA LYS A 36 3.38 5.48 3.51
C LYS A 36 4.21 6.55 2.79
N HIS A 37 4.74 7.48 3.56
CA HIS A 37 5.83 8.34 3.12
C HIS A 37 7.15 7.61 3.42
N ARG A 38 7.80 7.11 2.37
CA ARG A 38 8.99 6.25 2.46
C ARG A 38 10.26 7.06 2.59
N THR A 39 11.16 6.61 3.45
CA THR A 39 12.53 7.13 3.54
C THR A 39 13.38 6.65 2.38
N ALA A 40 14.47 7.36 2.08
CA ALA A 40 15.45 6.94 1.07
C ALA A 40 15.98 5.50 1.31
N THR A 41 16.19 5.12 2.57
CA THR A 41 16.65 3.77 2.94
C THR A 41 15.60 2.70 2.63
N GLU A 42 14.32 2.98 2.91
CA GLU A 42 13.22 2.07 2.57
C GLU A 42 13.10 1.92 1.05
N ILE A 43 13.18 3.02 0.29
CA ILE A 43 13.14 3.00 -1.19
C ILE A 43 14.28 2.14 -1.74
N ALA A 44 15.52 2.38 -1.30
CA ALA A 44 16.68 1.63 -1.76
C ALA A 44 16.55 0.13 -1.46
N ARG A 45 16.06 -0.22 -0.27
CA ARG A 45 15.81 -1.61 0.13
C ARG A 45 14.78 -2.27 -0.78
N GLU A 46 13.64 -1.63 -1.02
CA GLU A 46 12.56 -2.23 -1.81
C GLU A 46 12.93 -2.38 -3.30
N LYS A 47 13.71 -1.43 -3.85
CA LYS A 47 14.26 -1.50 -5.22
C LYS A 47 15.33 -2.57 -5.40
N ALA A 48 16.09 -2.89 -4.37
CA ALA A 48 17.15 -3.90 -4.41
C ALA A 48 16.63 -5.35 -4.35
N VAL A 49 15.34 -5.56 -4.13
CA VAL A 49 14.75 -6.90 -4.05
C VAL A 49 14.85 -7.62 -5.39
N ASN A 50 15.41 -8.84 -5.38
CA ASN A 50 15.35 -9.75 -6.52
C ASN A 50 13.92 -10.24 -6.74
N VAL A 51 13.21 -9.66 -7.70
CA VAL A 51 11.78 -9.96 -7.95
C VAL A 51 11.54 -11.37 -8.47
N SER A 52 12.55 -12.01 -9.08
CA SER A 52 12.43 -13.36 -9.64
C SER A 52 12.23 -14.45 -8.57
N GLU A 53 12.61 -14.16 -7.33
CA GLU A 53 12.43 -15.05 -6.19
C GLU A 53 11.07 -14.86 -5.49
N LEU A 54 10.27 -13.88 -5.92
CA LEU A 54 8.98 -13.59 -5.31
C LEU A 54 7.89 -14.48 -5.89
N ARG A 55 6.95 -14.88 -5.03
CA ARG A 55 5.73 -15.60 -5.43
C ARG A 55 4.91 -14.83 -6.48
N HIS A 56 4.84 -13.51 -6.32
CA HIS A 56 4.16 -12.61 -7.24
C HIS A 56 5.16 -11.51 -7.65
N PRO A 57 5.99 -11.79 -8.69
CA PRO A 57 7.03 -10.88 -9.14
C PRO A 57 6.46 -9.54 -9.56
N GLN A 58 6.98 -8.47 -8.95
CA GLN A 58 6.66 -7.10 -9.31
C GLN A 58 7.77 -6.19 -8.77
N HIS A 59 8.31 -5.34 -9.63
CA HIS A 59 9.27 -4.33 -9.22
C HIS A 59 8.58 -3.18 -8.46
N ASP A 60 9.35 -2.45 -7.67
CA ASP A 60 8.81 -1.38 -6.82
C ASP A 60 8.29 -0.19 -7.65
N ASP A 61 8.99 0.15 -8.73
CA ASP A 61 8.64 1.20 -9.69
C ASP A 61 7.34 0.91 -10.46
N GLU A 62 6.95 -0.36 -10.57
CA GLU A 62 5.64 -0.73 -11.13
C GLU A 62 4.49 -0.54 -10.13
N ARG A 63 4.79 -0.34 -8.84
CA ARG A 63 3.81 -0.27 -7.75
C ARG A 63 3.58 1.15 -7.24
N VAL A 64 4.47 2.08 -7.56
CA VAL A 64 4.39 3.48 -7.14
C VAL A 64 4.49 4.41 -8.34
N GLN A 65 3.85 5.58 -8.25
CA GLN A 65 4.02 6.65 -9.25
C GLN A 65 5.22 7.54 -8.93
N LYS A 66 5.57 7.65 -7.65
CA LYS A 66 6.73 8.37 -7.16
C LYS A 66 7.32 7.61 -5.99
N ASP A 67 8.65 7.48 -5.96
CA ASP A 67 9.35 6.60 -5.04
C ASP A 67 9.04 6.90 -3.56
N GLU A 68 8.77 8.13 -3.17
CA GLU A 68 8.52 8.46 -1.76
C GLU A 68 7.12 8.04 -1.28
N TRP A 69 6.20 7.70 -2.20
CA TRP A 69 4.79 7.46 -1.86
C TRP A 69 4.35 6.04 -2.22
N SER A 70 4.16 5.22 -1.20
CA SER A 70 3.51 3.90 -1.35
C SER A 70 2.05 4.00 -0.94
N VAL A 71 1.17 3.54 -1.83
CA VAL A 71 -0.29 3.55 -1.65
C VAL A 71 -0.82 2.15 -1.93
N VAL A 72 -1.31 1.45 -0.90
CA VAL A 72 -1.84 0.08 -1.05
C VAL A 72 -3.16 -0.09 -0.30
N ILE A 73 -4.06 -0.90 -0.84
CA ILE A 73 -5.27 -1.32 -0.13
C ILE A 73 -4.84 -2.33 0.95
N GLY A 74 -5.15 -2.00 2.20
CA GLY A 74 -4.84 -2.78 3.40
C GLY A 74 -5.75 -4.00 3.58
N VAL A 75 -6.02 -4.74 2.51
CA VAL A 75 -6.85 -5.94 2.51
C VAL A 75 -5.98 -7.11 2.07
N CYS A 76 -5.71 -8.03 2.99
CA CYS A 76 -4.90 -9.21 2.74
C CYS A 76 -5.51 -10.05 1.61
N THR A 77 -4.69 -10.42 0.63
CA THR A 77 -5.14 -11.18 -0.55
C THR A 77 -5.43 -12.66 -0.27
N HIS A 78 -5.19 -13.13 0.96
CA HIS A 78 -5.61 -14.46 1.38
C HIS A 78 -7.14 -14.53 1.53
N LEU A 79 -7.68 -13.92 2.59
CA LEU A 79 -9.11 -13.98 2.94
C LEU A 79 -9.66 -12.62 3.42
N GLY A 80 -8.97 -11.51 3.11
CA GLY A 80 -9.51 -10.17 3.31
C GLY A 80 -9.31 -9.52 4.68
N CYS A 81 -8.59 -10.15 5.62
CA CYS A 81 -8.20 -9.51 6.88
C CYS A 81 -7.38 -8.22 6.65
N VAL A 82 -7.39 -7.31 7.62
CA VAL A 82 -6.57 -6.09 7.59
C VAL A 82 -5.17 -6.37 8.15
N PRO A 83 -4.08 -6.23 7.38
CA PRO A 83 -2.73 -6.33 7.89
C PRO A 83 -2.39 -5.18 8.85
N ILE A 84 -1.48 -5.43 9.78
CA ILE A 84 -0.90 -4.42 10.69
C ILE A 84 0.30 -3.78 9.99
N ALA A 85 0.29 -2.46 9.83
CA ALA A 85 1.41 -1.71 9.26
C ALA A 85 2.59 -1.63 10.24
N GLY A 86 3.83 -1.63 9.71
CA GLY A 86 5.05 -1.57 10.51
C GLY A 86 5.36 -2.86 11.28
N ALA A 87 4.67 -3.96 10.96
CA ALA A 87 4.82 -5.25 11.62
C ALA A 87 5.27 -6.34 10.63
N GLY A 88 5.82 -7.43 11.18
CA GLY A 88 6.33 -8.56 10.40
C GLY A 88 7.82 -8.45 10.09
N GLU A 89 8.33 -9.44 9.36
CA GLU A 89 9.77 -9.66 9.18
C GLU A 89 10.42 -8.79 8.10
N PHE A 90 9.61 -8.17 7.22
CA PHE A 90 10.09 -7.47 6.02
C PHE A 90 9.85 -5.96 6.05
N GLY A 91 9.59 -5.39 7.23
CA GLY A 91 9.46 -3.94 7.42
C GLY A 91 8.29 -3.30 6.65
N GLY A 92 7.24 -4.07 6.38
CA GLY A 92 6.03 -3.64 5.69
C GLY A 92 4.78 -3.90 6.51
N TYR A 93 4.11 -5.01 6.24
CA TYR A 93 2.81 -5.33 6.82
C TYR A 93 2.70 -6.78 7.26
N TYR A 94 1.97 -7.03 8.35
CA TYR A 94 1.74 -8.38 8.87
C TYR A 94 0.25 -8.67 9.04
N CYS A 95 -0.25 -9.71 8.39
CA CYS A 95 -1.61 -10.19 8.56
C CYS A 95 -1.65 -11.32 9.62
N PRO A 96 -2.16 -11.06 10.84
CA PRO A 96 -2.12 -12.02 11.94
C PRO A 96 -3.04 -13.23 11.74
N CYS A 97 -4.04 -13.14 10.86
CA CYS A 97 -5.03 -14.21 10.67
C CYS A 97 -4.39 -15.56 10.31
N HIS A 98 -3.39 -15.57 9.42
CA HIS A 98 -2.71 -16.79 8.96
C HIS A 98 -1.22 -16.56 8.70
N GLY A 99 -0.63 -15.52 9.30
CA GLY A 99 0.80 -15.24 9.22
C GLY A 99 1.33 -14.81 7.84
N SER A 100 0.58 -14.00 7.09
CA SER A 100 1.10 -13.43 5.83
C SER A 100 1.94 -12.18 6.10
N HIS A 101 3.17 -12.16 5.59
CA HIS A 101 4.08 -11.03 5.72
C HIS A 101 4.29 -10.36 4.36
N TYR A 102 4.15 -9.04 4.35
CA TYR A 102 4.37 -8.20 3.19
C TYR A 102 5.55 -7.26 3.44
N ASP A 103 6.35 -6.98 2.40
CA ASP A 103 7.44 -6.00 2.46
C ASP A 103 6.93 -4.54 2.36
N GLY A 104 7.85 -3.57 2.37
CA GLY A 104 7.51 -2.14 2.34
C GLY A 104 6.83 -1.68 1.04
N SER A 105 6.95 -2.46 -0.03
CA SER A 105 6.21 -2.25 -1.29
C SER A 105 4.82 -2.92 -1.25
N GLY A 106 4.50 -3.68 -0.20
CA GLY A 106 3.28 -4.45 -0.06
C GLY A 106 3.32 -5.78 -0.82
N ARG A 107 4.50 -6.31 -1.14
CA ARG A 107 4.64 -7.59 -1.85
C ARG A 107 4.64 -8.75 -0.87
N ILE A 108 3.97 -9.85 -1.23
CA ILE A 108 3.90 -11.02 -0.37
C ILE A 108 5.25 -11.74 -0.29
N ARG A 109 5.76 -11.94 0.93
CA ARG A 109 7.06 -12.57 1.20
C ARG A 109 6.95 -13.94 1.85
N LYS A 110 5.95 -14.10 2.72
CA LYS A 110 5.77 -15.30 3.56
C LYS A 110 4.29 -15.49 3.89
N GLY A 111 3.88 -16.73 4.12
CA GLY A 111 2.51 -17.10 4.48
C GLY A 111 1.64 -17.47 3.27
N PRO A 112 0.33 -17.71 3.48
CA PRO A 112 -0.55 -18.32 2.48
C PRO A 112 -1.14 -17.35 1.44
N ALA A 113 -1.04 -16.03 1.64
CA ALA A 113 -1.59 -15.07 0.68
C ALA A 113 -0.99 -15.28 -0.74
N PRO A 114 -1.80 -15.41 -1.80
CA PRO A 114 -1.25 -15.73 -3.12
C PRO A 114 -0.63 -14.53 -3.83
N LEU A 115 -1.06 -13.30 -3.50
CA LEU A 115 -0.77 -12.09 -4.27
C LEU A 115 -0.25 -10.94 -3.39
N ASN A 116 0.40 -9.95 -4.02
CA ASN A 116 0.77 -8.69 -3.38
C ASN A 116 -0.48 -7.89 -2.98
N LEU A 117 -0.35 -6.97 -2.01
CA LEU A 117 -1.41 -6.01 -1.71
C LEU A 117 -1.73 -5.17 -2.95
N ASN A 118 -3.03 -4.92 -3.16
CA ASN A 118 -3.50 -4.20 -4.33
C ASN A 118 -3.11 -2.71 -4.26
N VAL A 119 -2.56 -2.17 -5.34
CA VAL A 119 -2.37 -0.73 -5.51
C VAL A 119 -3.67 -0.16 -6.09
N PRO A 120 -4.38 0.76 -5.41
CA PRO A 120 -5.57 1.38 -5.98
C PRO A 120 -5.17 2.31 -7.14
N ALA A 121 -6.12 2.70 -7.99
CA ALA A 121 -5.91 3.85 -8.86
C ALA A 121 -5.77 5.10 -7.98
N TYR A 122 -4.73 5.90 -8.20
CA TYR A 122 -4.56 7.20 -7.56
C TYR A 122 -3.84 8.16 -8.49
N VAL A 123 -3.87 9.45 -8.17
CA VAL A 123 -3.03 10.46 -8.81
C VAL A 123 -2.33 11.30 -7.75
N LEU A 124 -1.09 11.67 -8.03
CA LEU A 124 -0.34 12.63 -7.23
C LEU A 124 -0.59 14.05 -7.76
N LYS A 125 -1.04 14.93 -6.88
CA LYS A 125 -1.07 16.39 -7.10
C LYS A 125 -0.01 17.03 -6.19
N GLU A 126 0.19 18.34 -6.33
CA GLU A 126 1.29 19.07 -5.70
C GLU A 126 1.41 18.84 -4.18
N ASP A 127 0.28 18.80 -3.45
CA ASP A 127 0.24 18.63 -1.98
C ASP A 127 -0.63 17.45 -1.50
N LYS A 128 -1.21 16.68 -2.44
CA LYS A 128 -2.21 15.66 -2.12
C LYS A 128 -2.16 14.43 -3.01
N ILE A 129 -2.59 13.32 -2.42
CA ILE A 129 -2.79 12.04 -3.09
C ILE A 129 -4.30 11.86 -3.24
N VAL A 130 -4.78 11.66 -4.45
CA VAL A 130 -6.20 11.43 -4.72
C VAL A 130 -6.41 9.97 -5.11
N VAL A 131 -7.00 9.18 -4.22
CA VAL A 131 -7.28 7.76 -4.44
C VAL A 131 -8.65 7.59 -5.09
N GLY A 132 -8.77 6.70 -6.06
CA GLY A 132 -10.00 6.44 -6.83
C GLY A 132 -10.10 7.22 -8.14
N GLN A 133 -9.01 7.83 -8.59
CA GLN A 133 -8.87 8.50 -9.89
C GLN A 133 -7.70 7.88 -10.66
N SER A 134 -7.84 7.78 -11.98
CA SER A 134 -6.87 7.22 -12.93
C SER A 134 -6.62 8.19 -14.07
#